data_AF-A0A7H0GYV4-F1
#
_entry.id   AF-A0A7H0GYV4-F1
#
_cell.length_a   1.000
_cell.length_b   1.000
_cell.length_c   1.000
_cell.angle_alpha   90.00
_cell.angle_beta   90.00
_cell.angle_gamma   90.00
#
_symmetry.space_group_name_H-M   'P 1'
#
loop_
_entity.id
_entity.type
_entity.pdbx_description
1 polymer ?
#
loop_
_entity_poly.entity_id
_entity_poly.type
_entity_poly.pdbx_seq_one_letter_code
_entity_poly.pdbx_strand_id
1 'polypeptide(L)'
;MLSSPETGLPSSADPWPRWLPHLLLLLLLPLIFYSLFYQLGVNPIPMWDEGRLAVNAAEMDLNNNWLVTYFGGAPDMWNTKPPLMIWLEVLSLRLFGYSNTALRLPSAFAALATVIVLYVFARFYLRQMLGAFLPSSYYSLPMAI
;
A
#
# COMPACT_ATOMS: atom_id res chain seq x y z
N MET A 1 -0.05 52.23 15.68
CA MET A 1 1.10 51.40 15.25
C MET A 1 1.19 50.21 16.19
N LEU A 2 0.53 49.10 15.88
CA LEU A 2 0.68 47.83 16.59
C LEU A 2 1.15 46.83 15.53
N SER A 3 2.47 46.65 15.42
CA SER A 3 3.05 45.59 14.61
C SER A 3 2.72 44.26 15.29
N SER A 4 1.85 43.47 14.65
CA SER A 4 1.58 42.09 15.05
C SER A 4 2.89 41.32 15.20
N PRO A 5 3.04 40.49 16.25
CA PRO A 5 4.22 39.64 16.35
C PRO A 5 4.17 38.67 15.17
N GLU A 6 5.15 38.81 14.29
CA GLU A 6 5.48 37.85 13.25
C GLU A 6 5.55 36.47 13.92
N THR A 7 4.52 35.63 13.77
CA THR A 7 4.58 34.22 14.12
C THR A 7 5.43 33.53 13.05
N GLY A 8 6.71 33.92 12.99
CA GLY A 8 7.73 33.24 12.22
C GLY A 8 7.99 31.92 12.90
N LEU A 9 7.18 30.92 12.57
CA LEU A 9 7.57 29.53 12.80
C LEU A 9 8.96 29.40 12.17
N PRO A 10 10.00 29.08 12.94
CA PRO A 10 11.33 28.94 12.38
C PRO A 10 11.23 27.93 11.25
N SER A 11 11.73 28.29 10.06
CA SER A 11 11.96 27.35 8.98
C SER A 11 12.94 26.31 9.51
N SER A 12 12.43 25.25 10.13
CA SER A 12 13.22 24.21 10.76
C SER A 12 14.14 23.64 9.68
N ALA A 13 15.43 23.95 9.75
CA ALA A 13 16.42 23.36 8.87
C ALA A 13 16.29 21.84 8.99
N ASP A 14 15.99 21.16 7.88
CA ASP A 14 15.84 19.70 7.88
C ASP A 14 17.10 19.10 8.56
N PRO A 15 16.99 18.38 9.69
CA PRO A 15 18.15 17.86 10.41
C PRO A 15 18.87 16.74 9.63
N TRP A 16 18.25 16.25 8.56
CA TRP A 16 18.73 15.17 7.72
C TRP A 16 19.05 15.66 6.30
N PRO A 17 19.99 15.02 5.60
CA PRO A 17 20.29 15.35 4.23
C PRO A 17 19.10 15.06 3.32
N ARG A 18 18.73 16.00 2.44
CA ARG A 18 17.56 15.86 1.53
C ARG A 18 17.62 14.62 0.62
N TRP A 19 18.81 14.06 0.38
CA TRP A 19 19.03 12.86 -0.43
C TRP A 19 18.80 11.54 0.30
N LEU A 20 18.87 11.51 1.64
CA LEU A 20 18.70 10.31 2.45
C LEU A 20 17.37 9.55 2.19
N PRO A 21 16.18 10.21 2.17
CA PRO A 21 14.93 9.50 1.92
C PRO A 21 14.83 8.92 0.51
N HIS A 22 15.50 9.53 -0.48
CA HIS A 22 15.54 9.03 -1.85
C HIS A 22 16.44 7.79 -1.94
N LEU A 23 17.57 7.78 -1.24
CA LEU A 23 18.47 6.63 -1.15
C LEU A 23 17.78 5.45 -0.44
N LEU A 24 17.11 5.71 0.69
CA LEU A 24 16.34 4.68 1.39
C LEU A 24 15.23 4.11 0.52
N LEU A 25 14.52 4.95 -0.25
CA LEU A 25 13.51 4.48 -1.18
C LEU A 25 14.12 3.63 -2.30
N LEU A 26 15.24 4.06 -2.88
CA LEU A 26 15.95 3.32 -3.92
C LEU A 26 16.41 1.94 -3.43
N LEU A 27 16.80 1.81 -2.16
CA LEU A 27 17.21 0.54 -1.57
C LEU A 27 16.02 -0.33 -1.12
N LEU A 28 15.00 0.25 -0.49
CA LEU A 28 13.88 -0.52 0.07
C LEU A 28 12.86 -0.93 -0.98
N LEU A 29 12.62 -0.11 -2.00
CA LEU A 29 11.59 -0.39 -3.02
C LEU A 29 11.83 -1.73 -3.75
N PRO A 30 13.05 -2.07 -4.21
CA PRO A 30 13.33 -3.39 -4.79
C PRO A 30 13.13 -4.53 -3.80
N LEU A 31 13.49 -4.35 -2.52
CA LEU A 31 13.31 -5.37 -1.48
C LEU A 31 11.82 -5.63 -1.22
N ILE A 32 11.01 -4.57 -1.14
CA ILE A 32 9.56 -4.66 -0.99
C ILE A 32 8.94 -5.32 -2.21
N PHE A 33 9.33 -4.89 -3.42
CA PHE A 33 8.85 -5.49 -4.65
C PHE A 33 9.18 -6.99 -4.71
N TYR A 34 10.43 -7.35 -4.42
CA TYR A 34 10.83 -8.75 -4.33
C TYR A 34 9.99 -9.50 -3.30
N SER A 35 9.83 -8.97 -2.09
CA SER A 35 9.05 -9.62 -1.03
C SER A 35 7.56 -9.82 -1.39
N LEU A 36 6.97 -8.92 -2.17
CA LEU A 36 5.54 -8.99 -2.54
C LEU A 36 5.26 -9.91 -3.73
N PHE A 37 6.18 -9.96 -4.70
CA PHE A 37 5.96 -10.69 -5.96
C PHE A 37 6.72 -12.02 -6.05
N TYR A 38 7.71 -12.25 -5.18
CA TYR A 38 8.47 -13.49 -5.16
C TYR A 38 7.58 -14.69 -4.74
N GLN A 39 7.57 -15.74 -5.56
CA GLN A 39 6.81 -16.98 -5.36
C GLN A 39 5.29 -16.83 -5.18
N LEU A 40 4.70 -15.74 -5.68
CA LEU A 40 3.29 -15.42 -5.46
C LEU A 40 2.33 -16.56 -5.87
N GLY A 41 2.61 -17.28 -6.96
CA GLY A 41 1.77 -18.38 -7.44
C GLY A 41 2.19 -19.79 -7.01
N VAL A 42 3.28 -19.95 -6.26
CA VAL A 42 3.89 -21.28 -5.99
C VAL A 42 3.07 -22.07 -4.98
N ASN A 43 2.60 -21.41 -3.92
CA ASN A 43 1.83 -22.07 -2.88
C ASN A 43 0.41 -22.35 -3.34
N PRO A 44 -0.13 -23.56 -3.06
CA PRO A 44 -1.51 -23.89 -3.38
C PRO A 44 -2.48 -22.94 -2.68
N ILE A 45 -3.65 -22.75 -3.28
CA ILE A 45 -4.71 -21.92 -2.72
C ILE A 45 -5.38 -22.71 -1.58
N PRO A 46 -5.40 -22.19 -0.35
CA PRO A 46 -6.05 -22.86 0.76
C PRO A 46 -7.58 -22.72 0.65
N MET A 47 -8.30 -23.80 0.99
CA MET A 47 -9.73 -23.99 0.65
C MET A 47 -10.71 -23.00 1.31
N TRP A 48 -10.30 -22.38 2.43
CA TRP A 48 -11.09 -21.42 3.19
C TRP A 48 -11.24 -20.06 2.48
N ASP A 49 -10.62 -19.00 3.00
CA ASP A 49 -10.87 -17.63 2.54
C ASP A 49 -10.42 -17.41 1.09
N GLU A 50 -9.19 -17.79 0.76
CA GLU A 50 -8.63 -17.56 -0.57
C GLU A 50 -9.29 -18.44 -1.64
N GLY A 51 -9.53 -19.72 -1.33
CA GLY A 51 -10.22 -20.65 -2.24
C GLY A 51 -11.64 -20.22 -2.55
N ARG A 52 -12.37 -19.70 -1.56
CA ARG A 52 -13.74 -19.20 -1.77
C ARG A 52 -13.75 -17.95 -2.64
N LEU A 53 -12.83 -17.01 -2.42
CA LEU A 53 -12.68 -15.85 -3.30
C LEU A 53 -12.33 -16.26 -4.73
N ALA A 54 -11.42 -17.24 -4.89
CA ALA A 54 -11.05 -17.79 -6.19
C ALA A 54 -12.27 -18.35 -6.96
N VAL A 55 -13.10 -19.15 -6.29
CA VAL A 55 -14.31 -19.71 -6.88
C VAL A 55 -15.31 -18.59 -7.20
N ASN A 56 -15.51 -17.64 -6.28
CA ASN A 56 -16.41 -16.52 -6.51
C ASN A 56 -15.99 -15.69 -7.74
N ALA A 57 -14.69 -15.43 -7.90
CA ALA A 57 -14.16 -14.73 -9.06
C ALA A 57 -14.32 -15.54 -10.35
N ALA A 58 -14.00 -16.83 -10.33
CA ALA A 58 -14.17 -17.70 -11.49
C ALA A 58 -15.66 -17.81 -11.92
N GLU A 59 -16.58 -18.04 -10.98
CA GLU A 59 -18.00 -18.14 -11.27
C GLU A 59 -18.58 -16.79 -11.75
N MET A 60 -18.14 -15.68 -11.16
CA MET A 60 -18.52 -14.33 -11.60
C MET A 60 -18.06 -14.03 -13.02
N ASP A 61 -16.86 -14.49 -13.40
CA ASP A 61 -16.35 -14.37 -14.76
C ASP A 61 -17.21 -15.16 -15.76
N LEU A 62 -17.55 -16.40 -15.39
CA LEU A 62 -18.31 -17.33 -16.24
C LEU A 62 -19.77 -16.91 -16.41
N ASN A 63 -20.43 -16.48 -15.33
CA ASN A 63 -21.86 -16.11 -15.36
C ASN A 63 -22.10 -14.64 -15.74
N ASN A 64 -21.04 -13.81 -15.80
CA ASN A 64 -21.09 -12.37 -16.06
C ASN A 64 -22.01 -11.57 -15.11
N ASN A 65 -22.30 -12.10 -13.92
CA ASN A 65 -23.07 -11.41 -12.89
C ASN A 65 -22.13 -10.71 -11.91
N TRP A 66 -21.88 -9.42 -12.16
CA TRP A 66 -20.97 -8.62 -11.34
C TRP A 66 -21.57 -8.14 -10.02
N LEU A 67 -22.88 -8.34 -9.80
CA LEU A 67 -23.56 -7.87 -8.60
C LEU A 67 -23.64 -8.94 -7.51
N VAL A 68 -23.99 -10.17 -7.89
CA VAL A 68 -24.17 -11.29 -6.97
C VAL A 68 -23.03 -12.28 -7.17
N THR A 69 -22.29 -12.55 -6.10
CA THR A 69 -21.25 -13.57 -6.08
C THR A 69 -21.88 -14.95 -5.98
N TYR A 70 -21.31 -15.94 -6.67
CA TYR A 70 -21.77 -17.32 -6.62
C TYR A 70 -20.65 -18.21 -6.06
N PHE A 71 -21.03 -19.24 -5.33
CA PHE A 71 -20.13 -20.28 -4.86
C PHE A 71 -20.79 -21.64 -5.05
N GLY A 72 -20.16 -22.52 -5.84
CA GLY A 72 -20.72 -23.83 -6.15
C GLY A 72 -22.01 -23.72 -6.99
N GLY A 73 -22.15 -22.68 -7.80
CA GLY A 73 -23.33 -22.45 -8.65
C GLY A 73 -24.56 -21.88 -7.93
N ALA A 74 -24.47 -21.57 -6.64
CA ALA A 74 -25.53 -20.89 -5.89
C ALA A 74 -25.07 -19.49 -5.43
N PRO A 75 -25.98 -18.51 -5.28
CA PRO A 75 -25.65 -17.20 -4.72
C PRO A 75 -24.99 -17.30 -3.34
N ASP A 76 -23.77 -16.79 -3.20
CA ASP A 76 -23.02 -16.74 -1.95
C ASP A 76 -23.57 -15.61 -1.07
N MET A 77 -24.37 -15.97 -0.07
CA MET A 77 -24.96 -15.03 0.89
C MET A 77 -24.11 -14.81 2.15
N TRP A 78 -22.99 -15.53 2.30
CA TRP A 78 -22.10 -15.35 3.45
C TRP A 78 -21.11 -14.20 3.25
N ASN A 79 -20.97 -13.68 2.02
CA ASN A 79 -20.08 -12.58 1.75
C ASN A 79 -20.77 -11.24 2.03
N THR A 80 -20.64 -10.73 3.25
CA THR A 80 -21.21 -9.44 3.64
C THR A 80 -20.36 -8.24 3.20
N LYS A 81 -19.22 -8.51 2.57
CA LYS A 81 -18.27 -7.49 2.09
C LYS A 81 -18.66 -7.06 0.68
N PRO A 82 -18.47 -5.77 0.32
CA PRO A 82 -18.61 -5.33 -1.06
C PRO A 82 -17.71 -6.15 -2.02
N PRO A 83 -18.15 -6.40 -3.27
CA PRO A 83 -17.48 -7.31 -4.21
C PRO A 83 -16.21 -6.73 -4.87
N LEU A 84 -15.68 -5.60 -4.41
CA LEU A 84 -14.54 -4.91 -5.02
C LEU A 84 -13.32 -5.83 -5.22
N MET A 85 -12.98 -6.63 -4.20
CA MET A 85 -11.87 -7.58 -4.28
C MET A 85 -12.08 -8.59 -5.42
N ILE A 86 -13.29 -9.15 -5.49
CA ILE A 86 -13.67 -10.16 -6.48
C ILE A 86 -13.65 -9.56 -7.88
N TRP A 87 -14.09 -8.31 -8.06
CA TRP A 87 -13.98 -7.61 -9.34
C TRP A 87 -12.54 -7.47 -9.81
N LEU A 88 -11.62 -7.11 -8.91
CA LEU A 88 -10.21 -7.00 -9.25
C LEU A 88 -9.61 -8.37 -9.58
N GLU A 89 -10.01 -9.43 -8.86
CA GLU A 89 -9.62 -10.81 -9.16
C GLU A 89 -10.13 -11.26 -10.54
N VAL A 90 -11.41 -11.03 -10.86
CA VAL A 90 -12.00 -11.32 -12.18
C VAL A 90 -11.21 -10.61 -13.29
N LEU A 91 -10.92 -9.32 -13.12
CA LEU A 91 -10.13 -8.56 -14.09
C LEU A 91 -8.72 -9.14 -14.25
N SER A 92 -8.06 -9.53 -13.14
CA SER A 92 -6.74 -10.13 -13.17
C SER A 92 -6.75 -11.50 -13.85
N LEU A 93 -7.74 -12.33 -13.56
CA LEU A 93 -7.93 -13.63 -14.22
C LEU A 93 -8.17 -13.48 -15.73
N ARG A 94 -8.94 -12.47 -16.15
CA ARG A 94 -9.14 -12.16 -17.58
C ARG A 94 -7.86 -11.73 -18.29
N LEU A 95 -6.99 -10.97 -17.62
CA LEU A 95 -5.76 -10.43 -18.20
C LEU A 95 -4.60 -11.44 -18.23
N PHE A 96 -4.46 -12.23 -17.17
CA PHE A 96 -3.30 -13.11 -16.96
C PHE A 96 -3.64 -14.61 -17.03
N GLY A 97 -4.92 -14.95 -17.19
CA GLY A 97 -5.43 -16.31 -17.20
C GLY A 97 -5.64 -16.90 -15.81
N TYR A 98 -6.27 -18.08 -15.78
CA TYR A 98 -6.58 -18.81 -14.55
C TYR A 98 -5.30 -19.39 -13.92
N SER A 99 -4.73 -18.66 -12.97
CA SER A 99 -3.53 -19.07 -12.24
C SER A 99 -3.53 -18.50 -10.82
N ASN A 100 -2.82 -19.17 -9.91
CA ASN A 100 -2.64 -18.70 -8.53
C ASN A 100 -1.99 -17.31 -8.48
N THR A 101 -1.05 -17.04 -9.40
CA THR A 101 -0.41 -15.73 -9.51
C THR A 101 -1.43 -14.67 -9.85
N ALA A 102 -2.26 -14.90 -10.88
CA ALA A 102 -3.28 -13.95 -11.32
C ALA A 102 -4.27 -13.61 -10.19
N LEU A 103 -4.68 -14.60 -9.39
CA LEU A 103 -5.58 -14.37 -8.27
C LEU A 103 -4.98 -13.45 -7.20
N ARG A 104 -3.68 -13.60 -6.91
CA ARG A 104 -2.97 -12.84 -5.86
C ARG A 104 -2.39 -11.51 -6.35
N LEU A 105 -2.34 -11.25 -7.65
CA LEU A 105 -1.81 -9.99 -8.19
C LEU A 105 -2.54 -8.74 -7.64
N PRO A 106 -3.88 -8.69 -7.57
CA PRO A 106 -4.60 -7.55 -7.01
C PRO A 106 -4.18 -7.20 -5.59
N SER A 107 -4.02 -8.20 -4.72
CA SER A 107 -3.60 -7.99 -3.33
C SER A 107 -2.15 -7.54 -3.23
N ALA A 108 -1.25 -8.10 -4.05
CA ALA A 108 0.14 -7.66 -4.14
C ALA A 108 0.27 -6.19 -4.57
N PHE A 109 -0.51 -5.76 -5.58
CA PHE A 109 -0.56 -4.36 -5.99
C PHE A 109 -1.19 -3.44 -4.93
N ALA A 110 -2.23 -3.89 -4.23
CA ALA A 110 -2.83 -3.13 -3.12
C ALA A 110 -1.84 -2.94 -1.96
N ALA A 111 -1.05 -3.96 -1.64
CA ALA A 111 0.01 -3.87 -0.64
C ALA A 111 1.09 -2.85 -1.06
N LEU A 112 1.55 -2.89 -2.32
CA LEU A 112 2.50 -1.93 -2.86
C LEU A 112 1.95 -0.50 -2.81
N ALA A 113 0.68 -0.30 -3.20
CA ALA A 113 0.02 0.99 -3.14
C ALA A 113 -0.06 1.51 -1.69
N THR A 114 -0.35 0.62 -0.72
CA THR A 114 -0.38 0.97 0.70
C THR A 114 0.98 1.44 1.19
N VAL A 115 2.07 0.78 0.80
CA VAL A 115 3.43 1.22 1.15
C VAL A 115 3.74 2.61 0.59
N ILE A 116 3.34 2.89 -0.65
CA ILE A 116 3.51 4.22 -1.27
C ILE A 116 2.72 5.28 -0.49
N VAL A 117 1.45 5.00 -0.18
CA VAL A 117 0.59 5.91 0.60
C VAL A 117 1.19 6.17 1.99
N LEU A 118 1.67 5.14 2.68
CA LEU A 118 2.34 5.28 3.97
C LEU A 118 3.63 6.10 3.88
N TYR A 119 4.45 5.88 2.85
CA TYR A 119 5.66 6.68 2.63
C TYR A 119 5.32 8.17 2.43
N VAL A 120 4.32 8.45 1.59
CA VAL A 120 3.85 9.81 1.33
C VAL A 120 3.30 10.44 2.62
N PHE A 121 2.44 9.72 3.34
CA PHE A 121 1.87 10.16 4.61
C PHE A 121 2.96 10.45 5.66
N ALA A 122 3.90 9.51 5.85
CA ALA A 122 5.02 9.67 6.77
C ALA A 122 5.87 10.89 6.43
N ARG A 123 6.16 11.10 5.14
CA ARG A 123 6.90 12.29 4.68
C ARG A 123 6.14 13.58 4.96
N PHE A 124 4.82 13.60 4.86
CA PHE A 124 4.05 14.81 5.15
C PHE A 124 3.93 15.09 6.66
N TYR A 125 3.68 14.07 7.49
CA TYR A 125 3.36 14.26 8.91
C TYR A 125 4.58 14.17 9.85
N LEU A 126 5.52 13.23 9.63
CA LEU A 126 6.71 13.12 10.49
C LEU A 126 7.64 14.32 10.35
N ARG A 127 7.64 15.00 9.18
CA ARG A 127 8.38 16.26 9.00
C ARG A 127 7.85 17.36 9.91
N GLN A 128 6.54 17.46 10.07
CA GLN A 128 5.90 18.46 10.93
C GLN A 128 6.14 18.16 12.42
N MET A 129 6.05 16.89 12.82
CA MET A 129 6.30 16.49 14.21
C MET A 129 7.77 16.65 14.62
N LEU A 130 8.73 16.15 13.84
CA LEU A 130 10.16 16.26 14.20
C LEU A 130 10.65 17.72 14.21
N GLY A 131 10.11 18.58 13.34
CA GLY A 131 10.37 20.02 13.37
C GLY A 131 9.79 20.72 14.61
N ALA A 132 8.75 20.17 15.24
CA ALA A 132 8.16 20.69 16.47
C ALA A 132 8.88 20.22 17.75
N PHE A 133 9.54 19.05 17.72
CA PHE A 133 10.21 18.46 18.89
C PHE A 133 11.72 18.78 18.99
N LEU A 134 12.39 19.17 17.90
CA LEU A 134 13.79 19.58 17.96
C LEU A 134 13.88 21.07 18.35
N PRO A 135 14.27 21.42 19.59
CA PRO A 135 14.58 22.80 19.91
C PRO A 135 15.75 23.26 19.05
N SER A 136 15.68 24.50 18.56
CA SER A 136 16.70 25.18 17.76
C SER A 136 18.09 25.28 18.43
N SER A 137 18.23 24.82 19.68
CA SER A 137 19.40 24.92 20.54
C SER A 137 20.53 23.91 20.26
N TYR A 138 20.33 22.92 19.38
CA TYR A 138 21.38 21.93 19.07
C TYR A 138 22.24 22.26 17.85
N TYR A 139 21.90 23.30 17.09
CA TYR A 139 22.64 23.67 15.86
C TYR A 139 23.85 24.58 16.11
N SER A 140 24.14 24.97 17.35
CA SER A 140 25.26 25.87 17.69
C SER A 140 26.56 25.15 18.04
N LEU A 141 26.66 23.82 17.88
CA LEU A 141 27.95 23.14 18.00
C LEU A 141 28.62 23.05 16.63
N PRO A 142 29.77 23.73 16.43
CA PRO A 142 30.50 23.66 15.18
C PRO A 142 31.02 22.23 15.02
N MET A 143 30.66 21.57 13.92
CA MET A 143 31.41 20.44 13.39
C MET A 143 32.76 20.99 12.89
N ALA A 144 33.67 21.20 13.83
CA ALA A 144 35.09 21.26 13.59
C ALA A 144 35.66 19.90 14.00
N ILE A 145 35.99 19.08 13.01
CA ILE A 145 37.18 18.22 12.84
C ILE A 145 37.05 17.57 11.46
#